data_AF-A0A3C1KHN8-F1
#
_entry.id   AF-A0A3C1KHN8-F1
#
_cell.length_a   1.000
_cell.length_b   1.000
_cell.length_c   1.000
_cell.angle_alpha   90.00
_cell.angle_beta   90.00
_cell.angle_gamma   90.00
#
_symmetry.space_group_name_H-M   'P 1'
#
loop_
_entity.id
_entity.type
_entity.pdbx_description
1 polymer ?
#
loop_
_entity_poly.entity_id
_entity_poly.type
_entity_poly.pdbx_seq_one_letter_code
_entity_poly.pdbx_strand_id
1 'polypeptide(L)' 'IEMHLVSNEAHTVAVNGRSIHFRQGETLHTENSYKYSLQHFSALSESAGFALEKSWLDADELFSVHYLTVA' A
#
# COMPACT_ATOMS: atom_id res chain seq x y z
N ILE A 1 2.66 3.32 -4.96
CA ILE A 1 4.00 3.64 -4.41
C ILE A 1 4.54 2.38 -3.77
N GLU A 2 5.84 2.15 -3.88
CA GLU A 2 6.53 1.06 -3.17
C GLU A 2 7.55 1.65 -2.21
N MET A 3 7.78 0.95 -1.10
CA MET A 3 8.86 1.25 -0.17
C MET A 3 9.79 0.05 -0.06
N HIS A 4 11.08 0.35 -0.04
CA HIS A 4 12.14 -0.64 0.02
C HIS A 4 13.23 -0.19 0.98
N LEU A 5 13.84 -1.15 1.68
CA LEU A 5 15.13 -0.97 2.34
C LEU A 5 16.24 -1.37 1.37
N VAL A 6 17.34 -0.61 1.35
CA VAL A 6 18.48 -0.89 0.48
C VAL A 6 19.70 -1.19 1.34
N SER A 7 20.37 -2.29 1.03
CA SER A 7 21.62 -2.65 1.69
C SER A 7 22.78 -1.80 1.18
N ASN A 8 23.38 -0.97 2.02
CA ASN A 8 24.48 -0.07 1.61
C ASN A 8 25.81 -0.81 1.42
N GLU A 9 25.93 -2.02 1.97
CA GLU A 9 27.11 -2.89 1.88
C GLU A 9 26.71 -4.36 1.86
N ALA A 10 27.64 -5.25 1.47
CA ALA A 10 27.42 -6.68 1.57
C ALA A 10 27.58 -7.13 3.03
N HIS A 11 26.56 -7.76 3.60
CA HIS A 11 26.60 -8.19 5.00
C HIS A 11 25.70 -9.40 5.25
N THR A 12 25.81 -9.98 6.45
CA THR A 12 24.99 -11.11 6.88
C THR A 12 24.25 -10.75 8.16
N VAL A 13 22.94 -10.94 8.16
CA VAL A 13 22.08 -10.77 9.35
C VAL A 13 21.74 -12.14 9.91
N ALA A 14 21.99 -12.35 11.19
CA ALA A 14 21.58 -13.56 11.90
C ALA A 14 20.29 -13.29 12.69
N VAL A 15 19.21 -14.02 12.39
CA VAL A 15 17.93 -13.91 13.11
C VAL A 15 17.33 -15.29 13.35
N ASN A 16 16.93 -15.59 14.58
CA ASN A 16 16.36 -16.90 14.97
C ASN A 16 17.20 -18.11 14.49
N GLY A 17 18.52 -18.04 14.64
CA GLY A 17 19.45 -19.09 14.21
C GLY A 17 19.60 -19.25 12.69
N ARG A 18 19.00 -18.36 11.89
CA ARG A 18 19.12 -18.33 10.42
C ARG A 18 20.00 -17.17 9.99
N SER A 19 20.90 -17.44 9.06
CA SER A 19 21.70 -16.41 8.40
C SER A 19 21.02 -15.97 7.10
N ILE A 20 20.88 -14.67 6.93
CA ILE A 20 20.37 -14.04 5.70
C ILE A 20 21.50 -13.19 5.15
N HIS A 21 21.87 -13.41 3.90
CA HIS A 21 22.95 -12.69 3.23
C HIS A 21 22.36 -11.63 2.31
N PHE A 22 22.85 -10.41 2.42
CA PHE A 22 22.50 -9.30 1.53
C PHE A 22 23.73 -8.86 0.74
N ARG A 23 23.55 -8.64 -0.55
CA ARG A 23 24.57 -7.98 -1.39
C ARG A 23 24.47 -6.46 -1.23
N GLN A 24 25.57 -5.75 -1.49
CA GLN A 24 25.52 -4.30 -1.64
C GLN A 24 24.52 -3.92 -2.75
N GLY A 25 23.67 -2.94 -2.48
CA GLY A 25 22.61 -2.46 -3.36
C GLY A 25 21.38 -3.36 -3.43
N GLU A 26 21.35 -4.49 -2.75
CA GLU A 26 20.18 -5.36 -2.71
C GLU A 26 19.00 -4.66 -2.01
N THR A 27 17.82 -4.77 -2.60
CA THR A 27 16.60 -4.12 -2.10
C THR A 27 15.66 -5.14 -1.47
N LEU A 28 15.16 -4.84 -0.28
CA LEU A 28 14.09 -5.57 0.38
C LEU A 28 12.81 -4.74 0.30
N HIS A 29 11.81 -5.23 -0.44
CA HIS A 29 10.49 -4.62 -0.49
C HIS A 29 9.80 -4.72 0.86
N THR A 30 9.31 -3.60 1.38
CA THR A 30 8.64 -3.56 2.68
C THR A 30 7.15 -3.23 2.57
N GLU A 31 6.75 -2.42 1.57
CA GLU A 31 5.36 -1.96 1.48
C GLU A 31 4.94 -1.57 0.06
N ASN A 32 3.65 -1.79 -0.22
CA ASN A 32 2.91 -1.12 -1.30
C ASN A 32 1.85 -0.18 -0.72
N SER A 33 1.83 1.06 -1.21
CA SER A 33 0.73 2.00 -0.97
C SER A 33 0.07 2.34 -2.31
N TYR A 34 -1.00 1.60 -2.63
CA TYR A 34 -1.82 1.83 -3.82
C TYR A 34 -2.70 3.06 -3.64
N LYS A 35 -2.82 3.86 -4.70
CA LYS A 35 -3.64 5.07 -4.73
C LYS A 35 -4.79 4.85 -5.69
N TYR A 36 -5.97 5.28 -5.30
CA TYR A 36 -7.20 5.02 -6.04
C TYR A 36 -7.82 6.34 -6.47
N SER A 37 -8.35 6.38 -7.69
CA SER A 37 -9.30 7.41 -8.07
C SER A 37 -10.67 7.10 -7.45
N LEU A 38 -11.53 8.11 -7.33
CA LEU A 38 -12.91 7.92 -6.87
C LEU A 38 -13.66 6.87 -7.72
N GLN A 39 -13.49 6.91 -9.04
CA GLN A 39 -14.12 5.96 -9.96
C GLN A 39 -13.67 4.52 -9.71
N HIS A 40 -12.37 4.30 -9.55
CA HIS A 40 -11.84 2.97 -9.31
C HIS A 40 -12.28 2.44 -7.94
N PHE A 41 -12.30 3.30 -6.91
CA PHE A 41 -12.77 2.91 -5.58
C PHE A 41 -14.27 2.59 -5.55
N SER A 42 -15.11 3.32 -6.31
CA SER A 42 -16.55 3.00 -6.47
C SER A 42 -16.73 1.61 -7.06
N ALA A 43 -16.08 1.33 -8.18
CA ALA A 43 -16.16 0.02 -8.84
C ALA A 43 -15.68 -1.12 -7.94
N LEU A 44 -14.60 -0.89 -7.17
CA LEU A 44 -14.12 -1.86 -6.18
C LEU A 44 -15.16 -2.13 -5.10
N SER A 45 -15.79 -1.08 -4.57
CA SER A 45 -16.80 -1.19 -3.52
C SER A 45 -18.06 -1.93 -4.00
N GLU A 46 -18.54 -1.60 -5.20
CA GLU A 46 -19.67 -2.25 -5.85
C GLU A 46 -19.40 -3.75 -6.09
N SER A 47 -18.19 -4.09 -6.55
CA SER A 47 -17.79 -5.49 -6.75
C SER A 47 -17.75 -6.30 -5.45
N ALA A 48 -17.61 -5.62 -4.31
CA ALA A 48 -17.63 -6.20 -2.98
C ALA A 48 -19.03 -6.24 -2.34
N GLY A 49 -20.08 -5.81 -3.05
CA GLY A 49 -21.46 -5.81 -2.57
C GLY A 49 -21.85 -4.60 -1.71
N PHE A 50 -21.11 -3.49 -1.83
CA PHE A 50 -21.40 -2.25 -1.13
C PHE A 50 -21.83 -1.15 -2.11
N ALA A 51 -22.73 -0.28 -1.67
CA ALA A 51 -23.08 0.95 -2.38
C ALA A 51 -22.30 2.13 -1.79
N LEU A 52 -21.72 2.97 -2.66
CA LEU A 52 -21.05 4.20 -2.25
C LEU A 52 -22.08 5.33 -2.14
N GLU A 53 -22.40 5.74 -0.91
CA GLU A 53 -23.41 6.77 -0.65
C GLU A 53 -22.82 8.18 -0.73
N LYS A 54 -21.62 8.36 -0.18
CA LYS A 54 -20.98 9.68 -0.10
C LYS A 54 -19.48 9.58 -0.02
N SER A 55 -18.83 10.57 -0.65
CA SER A 55 -17.39 10.79 -0.53
C SER A 55 -17.14 12.22 -0.07
N TRP A 56 -16.19 12.39 0.85
CA TRP A 56 -15.65 13.69 1.22
C TRP A 56 -14.20 13.75 0.81
N LEU A 57 -13.80 14.87 0.25
CA LEU A 57 -12.42 15.15 -0.13
C LEU A 57 -11.93 16.37 0.64
N ASP A 58 -10.62 16.46 0.84
CA ASP A 58 -10.00 17.72 1.22
C ASP A 58 -10.06 18.74 0.06
N ALA A 59 -9.73 20.00 0.34
CA ALA A 59 -9.87 21.09 -0.63
C ALA A 59 -9.00 20.92 -1.88
N ASP A 60 -7.87 20.21 -1.77
CA ASP A 60 -6.95 19.95 -2.87
C ASP A 60 -7.23 18.59 -3.54
N GLU A 61 -8.27 17.88 -3.10
CA GLU A 61 -8.70 16.58 -3.62
C GLU A 61 -7.61 15.48 -3.56
N LEU A 62 -6.71 15.56 -2.58
CA LEU A 62 -5.58 14.62 -2.42
C LEU A 62 -5.92 13.37 -1.61
N PHE A 63 -6.98 13.42 -0.81
CA PHE A 63 -7.45 12.33 0.04
C PHE A 63 -8.97 12.31 0.10
N SER A 64 -9.54 11.10 0.19
CA SER A 64 -10.97 10.90 0.30
C SER A 64 -11.36 9.99 1.46
N VAL A 65 -12.50 10.28 2.08
CA VAL A 65 -13.19 9.41 3.02
C VAL A 65 -14.52 9.00 2.39
N HIS A 66 -14.85 7.71 2.43
CA HIS A 66 -16.02 7.14 1.78
C HIS A 66 -16.99 6.57 2.83
N TYR A 67 -18.27 6.89 2.69
CA TYR A 67 -19.36 6.25 3.43
C TYR A 67 -20.08 5.25 2.53
N LEU A 68 -20.18 4.01 3.01
CA LEU A 68 -20.74 2.88 2.27
C LEU A 68 -21.87 2.22 3.06
N THR A 69 -22.85 1.71 2.34
CA THR A 69 -23.95 0.89 2.84
C THR A 69 -23.91 -0.49 2.19
N VAL A 70 -24.55 -1.48 2.84
CA VAL A 70 -24.74 -2.80 2.23
C VAL A 70 -25.81 -2.65 1.14
N ALA A 71 -25.50 -3.14 -0.06
CA ALA A 71 -26.42 -3.10 -1.21
C ALA A 71 -27.61 -4.05 -1.04
#